data_AF-A0A3P7Y6J9-F1
#
_entry.id   AF-A0A3P7Y6J9-F1
#
_cell.length_a   1.000
_cell.length_b   1.000
_cell.length_c   1.000
_cell.angle_alpha   90.00
_cell.angle_beta   90.00
_cell.angle_gamma   90.00
#
_symmetry.space_group_name_H-M   'P 1'
#
loop_
_entity.id
_entity.type
_entity.pdbx_description
1 polymer ?
#
loop_
_entity_poly.entity_id
_entity_poly.type
_entity_poly.pdbx_seq_one_letter_code
_entity_poly.pdbx_strand_id
1 'polypeptide(L)'
;MDKALSPLESGKFIVEHGKLVKINEDGVLRVAKMIHDVAKDGSISEVEFSAHAVHPKGEGKSVVDWIFFTDTINFSFWPDKGSNYDVTYAGKKYTGYFASCAAVNKAMDSGLNIVNAEWMATATEADVDKIFKSDGGYTIPLLSERVKVINESGRVLLEKWNGSFYNCILAADGSAAKLLEIIVENFESFRDFATFCGQKVSFLKRAQILVSDVYSALHEKDSACNFEDIGILTMFADYRVPQALAYLGALEYSPELMELLRSGKHLPNGSPEEVELRGASIWVCERIVQTIQKMRAEEGDNYRPINAADVDNFAWVYRRKHALEVEKAFRMFKKFDEREDITGATQLKSSIQKGIRNKLLESYPHIEPYLNDILPKKFLKTRNTEWVPTLRLLHKYPFILPHQQVDKGAIKFVLNGSSIMCPGLTSPGAKMTPGIPVDAIVAIMAEGKQHALAIGQMKMSTEDIQTINKGIGIENVHYLTDGLWRLAEKPLN
;
A
#
# COMPACT_ATOMS: atom_id res chain seq x y z
N MET A 1 -31.30 -19.77 -8.09
CA MET A 1 -30.24 -19.08 -7.34
C MET A 1 -29.39 -18.40 -8.38
N ASP A 2 -29.35 -17.07 -8.38
CA ASP A 2 -28.61 -16.34 -9.41
C ASP A 2 -27.13 -16.72 -9.37
N LYS A 3 -26.59 -17.05 -10.55
CA LYS A 3 -25.18 -17.40 -10.73
C LYS A 3 -24.33 -16.21 -10.29
N ALA A 4 -23.28 -16.46 -9.51
CA ALA A 4 -22.35 -15.39 -9.13
C ALA A 4 -21.71 -14.81 -10.38
N LEU A 5 -21.56 -13.48 -10.43
CA LEU A 5 -20.80 -12.83 -11.49
C LEU A 5 -19.34 -13.29 -11.45
N SER A 6 -18.68 -13.39 -12.62
CA SER A 6 -17.23 -13.60 -12.68
C SER A 6 -16.47 -12.47 -11.97
N PRO A 7 -15.18 -12.63 -11.62
CA PRO A 7 -14.41 -11.57 -10.98
C PRO A 7 -14.42 -10.24 -11.76
N LEU A 8 -14.27 -10.31 -13.10
CA LEU A 8 -14.28 -9.12 -13.95
C LEU A 8 -15.65 -8.43 -13.99
N GLU A 9 -16.72 -9.21 -14.20
CA GLU A 9 -18.10 -8.70 -14.18
C GLU A 9 -18.46 -8.13 -12.81
N SER A 10 -17.98 -8.76 -11.73
CA SER A 10 -18.14 -8.28 -10.36
C SER A 10 -17.48 -6.93 -10.17
N GLY A 11 -16.22 -6.77 -10.61
CA GLY A 11 -15.50 -5.49 -10.53
C GLY A 11 -16.25 -4.37 -11.26
N LYS A 12 -16.71 -4.64 -12.49
CA LYS A 12 -17.52 -3.69 -13.26
C LYS A 12 -18.81 -3.32 -12.55
N PHE A 13 -19.60 -4.32 -12.14
CA PHE A 13 -20.89 -4.12 -11.46
C PHE A 13 -20.72 -3.31 -10.17
N ILE A 14 -19.69 -3.62 -9.38
CA ILE A 14 -19.40 -2.92 -8.13
C ILE A 14 -19.06 -1.45 -8.38
N VAL A 15 -18.26 -1.10 -9.39
CA VAL A 15 -17.96 0.30 -9.71
C VAL A 15 -19.19 1.06 -10.24
N GLU A 16 -20.06 0.40 -11.01
CA GLU A 16 -21.28 1.02 -11.53
C GLU A 16 -22.31 1.35 -10.43
N HIS A 17 -22.30 0.60 -9.32
CA HIS A 17 -23.29 0.72 -8.24
C HIS A 17 -22.69 1.23 -6.91
N GLY A 18 -21.37 1.32 -6.82
CA GLY A 18 -20.61 1.82 -5.68
C GLY A 18 -20.61 3.35 -5.58
N LYS A 19 -20.18 3.88 -4.43
CA LYS A 19 -20.12 5.33 -4.16
C LYS A 19 -18.88 5.80 -3.40
N LEU A 20 -18.14 4.88 -2.81
CA LEU A 20 -16.98 5.09 -1.95
C LEU A 20 -15.66 5.14 -2.73
N VAL A 21 -15.58 4.48 -3.89
CA VAL A 21 -14.36 4.43 -4.71
C VAL A 21 -14.67 4.88 -6.13
N LYS A 22 -13.85 5.80 -6.66
CA LYS A 22 -13.92 6.25 -8.04
C LYS A 22 -12.62 5.94 -8.78
N ILE A 23 -12.73 5.73 -10.08
CA ILE A 23 -11.57 5.58 -10.96
C ILE A 23 -11.26 6.93 -11.60
N ASN A 24 -10.00 7.35 -11.54
CA ASN A 24 -9.52 8.56 -12.20
C ASN A 24 -8.73 8.17 -13.45
N GLU A 25 -9.26 8.55 -14.62
CA GLU A 25 -8.70 8.18 -15.92
C GLU A 25 -7.31 8.79 -16.19
N ASP A 26 -7.00 9.98 -15.66
CA ASP A 26 -5.64 10.53 -15.73
C ASP A 26 -4.67 9.67 -14.91
N GLY A 27 -5.11 9.14 -13.78
CA GLY A 27 -4.35 8.19 -12.97
C GLY A 27 -4.15 6.85 -13.66
N VAL A 28 -5.21 6.31 -14.26
CA VAL A 28 -5.13 5.11 -15.10
C VAL A 28 -4.08 5.31 -16.21
N LEU A 29 -4.11 6.44 -16.91
CA LEU A 29 -3.15 6.76 -17.96
C LEU A 29 -1.71 6.84 -17.42
N ARG A 30 -1.50 7.47 -16.25
CA ARG A 30 -0.17 7.54 -15.61
C ARG A 30 0.36 6.15 -15.27
N VAL A 31 -0.43 5.30 -14.62
CA VAL A 31 -0.01 3.95 -14.24
C VAL A 31 0.21 3.09 -15.48
N ALA A 32 -0.66 3.19 -16.48
CA ALA A 32 -0.49 2.50 -17.76
C ALA A 32 0.83 2.87 -18.44
N LYS A 33 1.21 4.16 -18.48
CA LYS A 33 2.51 4.60 -19.01
C LYS A 33 3.68 4.00 -18.22
N MET A 34 3.62 4.03 -16.89
CA MET A 34 4.68 3.45 -16.06
C MET A 34 4.89 1.96 -16.37
N ILE A 35 3.81 1.20 -16.53
CA ILE A 35 3.87 -0.24 -16.85
C ILE A 35 4.33 -0.46 -18.30
N HIS A 36 3.84 0.36 -19.24
CA HIS A 36 4.26 0.32 -20.64
C HIS A 36 5.77 0.55 -20.78
N ASP A 37 6.32 1.53 -20.06
CA ASP A 37 7.75 1.87 -20.09
C ASP A 37 8.61 0.71 -19.57
N VAL A 38 8.27 0.14 -18.40
CA VAL A 38 9.03 -1.00 -17.83
C VAL A 38 8.85 -2.31 -18.60
N ALA A 39 7.75 -2.46 -19.34
CA ALA A 39 7.58 -3.59 -20.24
C ALA A 39 8.45 -3.44 -21.49
N LYS A 40 8.57 -2.22 -22.01
CA LYS A 40 9.38 -1.88 -23.20
C LYS A 40 10.88 -1.99 -22.94
N ASP A 41 11.35 -1.65 -21.73
CA ASP A 41 12.76 -1.79 -21.35
C ASP A 41 13.13 -3.16 -20.77
N GLY A 42 12.15 -4.05 -20.56
CA GLY A 42 12.32 -5.41 -20.05
C GLY A 42 12.46 -5.52 -18.53
N SER A 43 12.47 -4.41 -17.78
CA SER A 43 12.58 -4.41 -16.31
C SER A 43 11.34 -4.97 -15.60
N ILE A 44 10.23 -5.17 -16.32
CA ILE A 44 9.06 -5.90 -15.81
C ILE A 44 9.41 -7.33 -15.35
N SER A 45 10.48 -7.94 -15.89
CA SER A 45 10.96 -9.26 -15.47
C SER A 45 11.43 -9.30 -14.00
N GLU A 46 11.80 -8.16 -13.40
CA GLU A 46 12.21 -8.09 -11.99
C GLU A 46 11.07 -8.38 -11.01
N VAL A 47 9.82 -8.28 -11.46
CA VAL A 47 8.62 -8.51 -10.65
C VAL A 47 7.96 -9.86 -10.92
N GLU A 48 8.55 -10.70 -11.76
CA GLU A 48 8.03 -12.02 -12.08
C GLU A 48 8.22 -13.03 -10.95
N PHE A 49 7.33 -14.02 -10.90
CA PHE A 49 7.36 -15.10 -9.91
C PHE A 49 8.74 -15.78 -9.81
N SER A 50 9.39 -16.01 -10.96
CA SER A 50 10.69 -16.68 -11.05
C SER A 50 11.85 -15.85 -10.48
N ALA A 51 11.71 -14.52 -10.36
CA ALA A 51 12.76 -13.62 -9.88
C ALA A 51 12.99 -13.71 -8.37
N HIS A 52 12.03 -14.24 -7.61
CA HIS A 52 12.11 -14.28 -6.15
C HIS A 52 12.86 -15.51 -5.63
N ALA A 53 13.82 -15.29 -4.73
CA ALA A 53 14.73 -16.32 -4.22
C ALA A 53 14.04 -17.42 -3.37
N VAL A 54 12.90 -17.12 -2.78
CA VAL A 54 12.14 -18.05 -1.92
C VAL A 54 11.05 -18.81 -2.66
N HIS A 55 10.85 -18.53 -3.96
CA HIS A 55 9.94 -19.30 -4.79
C HIS A 55 10.62 -20.56 -5.31
N PRO A 56 9.86 -21.65 -5.56
CA PRO A 56 10.39 -22.93 -5.95
C PRO A 56 11.15 -22.80 -7.26
N LYS A 57 12.32 -23.45 -7.31
CA LYS A 57 13.11 -23.60 -8.53
C LYS A 57 13.02 -25.07 -8.94
N GLY A 58 12.70 -25.31 -10.20
CA GLY A 58 12.55 -26.65 -10.73
C GLY A 58 11.41 -26.75 -11.73
N GLU A 59 10.92 -27.97 -11.90
CA GLU A 59 9.92 -28.36 -12.88
C GLU A 59 8.95 -29.40 -12.31
N GLY A 60 7.79 -29.52 -12.94
CA GLY A 60 6.82 -30.59 -12.69
C GLY A 60 6.14 -30.56 -11.32
N LYS A 61 5.66 -31.75 -10.93
CA LYS A 61 4.75 -31.97 -9.78
C LYS A 61 5.21 -31.33 -8.47
N SER A 62 6.51 -31.38 -8.14
CA SER A 62 7.02 -30.84 -6.87
C SER A 62 6.89 -29.33 -6.77
N VAL A 63 7.03 -28.61 -7.89
CA VAL A 63 6.82 -27.15 -7.94
C VAL A 63 5.33 -26.84 -7.75
N VAL A 64 4.45 -27.61 -8.39
CA VAL A 64 3.00 -27.46 -8.25
C VAL A 64 2.52 -27.71 -6.83
N ASP A 65 2.94 -28.80 -6.19
CA ASP A 65 2.52 -29.11 -4.82
C ASP A 65 3.02 -28.03 -3.83
N TRP A 66 4.22 -27.48 -4.05
CA TRP A 66 4.72 -26.34 -3.28
C TRP A 66 3.83 -25.11 -3.46
N ILE A 67 3.51 -24.73 -4.70
CA ILE A 67 2.68 -23.55 -5.01
C ILE A 67 1.30 -23.72 -4.40
N PHE A 68 0.68 -24.89 -4.58
CA PHE A 68 -0.61 -25.21 -4.01
C PHE A 68 -0.62 -25.03 -2.49
N PHE A 69 0.38 -25.57 -1.80
CA PHE A 69 0.50 -25.41 -0.35
C PHE A 69 0.65 -23.93 0.06
N THR A 70 1.53 -23.17 -0.61
CA THR A 70 1.75 -21.76 -0.26
C THR A 70 0.52 -20.90 -0.51
N ASP A 71 -0.22 -21.15 -1.61
CA ASP A 71 -1.41 -20.38 -1.94
C ASP A 71 -2.63 -20.77 -1.11
N THR A 72 -2.67 -22.02 -0.65
CA THR A 72 -3.63 -22.47 0.37
C THR A 72 -3.51 -21.61 1.63
N ILE A 73 -2.30 -21.17 2.00
CA ILE A 73 -2.06 -20.32 3.17
C ILE A 73 -1.85 -18.83 2.83
N ASN A 74 -2.05 -18.39 1.58
CA ASN A 74 -1.74 -17.03 1.12
C ASN A 74 -2.85 -16.01 1.48
N PHE A 75 -3.08 -15.84 2.78
CA PHE A 75 -3.96 -14.85 3.37
C PHE A 75 -3.32 -14.24 4.64
N SER A 76 -3.84 -13.07 5.05
CA SER A 76 -3.31 -12.17 6.09
C SER A 76 -2.03 -12.58 6.83
N PHE A 77 -0.95 -11.84 6.59
CA PHE A 77 0.32 -11.96 7.33
C PHE A 77 0.55 -10.79 8.30
N TRP A 78 -0.51 -10.07 8.66
CA TRP A 78 -0.45 -9.00 9.64
C TRP A 78 -0.52 -9.61 11.04
N PRO A 79 0.53 -9.46 11.87
CA PRO A 79 0.53 -10.03 13.19
C PRO A 79 -0.33 -9.23 14.16
N ASP A 80 -1.01 -9.94 15.06
CA ASP A 80 -1.70 -9.34 16.21
C ASP A 80 -0.69 -8.72 17.20
N LYS A 81 0.56 -9.19 17.19
CA LYS A 81 1.65 -8.77 18.06
C LYS A 81 2.96 -8.66 17.28
N GLY A 82 3.70 -7.57 17.49
CA GLY A 82 4.95 -7.29 16.76
C GLY A 82 4.73 -6.39 15.54
N SER A 83 5.81 -5.99 14.87
CA SER A 83 5.74 -5.05 13.74
C SER A 83 5.47 -5.74 12.39
N ASN A 84 5.97 -6.97 12.19
CA ASN A 84 5.80 -7.76 10.98
C ASN A 84 5.86 -9.27 11.31
N TYR A 85 5.23 -10.10 10.47
CA TYR A 85 5.53 -11.52 10.41
C TYR A 85 6.84 -11.73 9.65
N ASP A 86 7.87 -12.29 10.30
CA ASP A 86 9.23 -12.42 9.76
C ASP A 86 9.89 -13.77 10.02
N VAL A 87 10.65 -14.25 9.04
CA VAL A 87 11.39 -15.52 9.07
C VAL A 87 12.75 -15.34 8.39
N THR A 88 13.83 -15.79 9.04
CA THR A 88 15.17 -15.83 8.44
C THR A 88 15.44 -17.18 7.79
N TYR A 89 15.84 -17.14 6.52
CA TYR A 89 16.17 -18.30 5.70
C TYR A 89 17.38 -17.99 4.82
N ALA A 90 18.34 -18.92 4.73
CA ALA A 90 19.60 -18.75 4.00
C ALA A 90 20.34 -17.43 4.30
N GLY A 91 20.37 -17.02 5.58
CA GLY A 91 21.05 -15.80 6.03
C GLY A 91 20.33 -14.49 5.71
N LYS A 92 19.13 -14.54 5.10
CA LYS A 92 18.32 -13.36 4.77
C LYS A 92 17.00 -13.37 5.52
N LYS A 93 16.61 -12.22 6.07
CA LYS A 93 15.31 -12.02 6.72
C LYS A 93 14.25 -11.66 5.68
N TYR A 94 13.12 -12.36 5.73
CA TYR A 94 11.95 -12.13 4.90
C TYR A 94 10.75 -11.67 5.74
N THR A 95 9.78 -11.00 5.12
CA THR A 95 8.57 -10.51 5.80
C THR A 95 7.30 -10.80 5.00
N GLY A 96 6.18 -10.99 5.69
CA GLY A 96 4.87 -11.22 5.10
C GLY A 96 4.82 -12.52 4.29
N TYR A 97 4.29 -12.48 3.08
CA TYR A 97 4.22 -13.63 2.17
C TYR A 97 5.58 -14.31 1.94
N PHE A 98 6.65 -13.52 1.68
CA PHE A 98 7.98 -14.11 1.50
C PHE A 98 8.52 -14.79 2.78
N ALA A 99 8.08 -14.36 3.97
CA ALA A 99 8.41 -15.06 5.21
C ALA A 99 7.71 -16.43 5.28
N SER A 100 6.48 -16.56 4.80
CA SER A 100 5.83 -17.87 4.70
C SER A 100 6.51 -18.78 3.68
N CYS A 101 6.91 -18.28 2.50
CA CYS A 101 7.68 -19.06 1.54
C CYS A 101 9.03 -19.53 2.14
N ALA A 102 9.71 -18.63 2.86
CA ALA A 102 10.94 -18.96 3.59
C ALA A 102 10.72 -20.05 4.66
N ALA A 103 9.60 -20.01 5.38
CA ALA A 103 9.24 -21.04 6.36
C ALA A 103 8.95 -22.39 5.71
N VAL A 104 8.26 -22.41 4.56
CA VAL A 104 8.03 -23.63 3.76
C VAL A 104 9.36 -24.23 3.35
N ASN A 105 10.26 -23.44 2.74
CA ASN A 105 11.57 -23.93 2.29
C ASN A 105 12.40 -24.46 3.46
N LYS A 106 12.39 -23.76 4.60
CA LYS A 106 13.09 -24.20 5.82
C LYS A 106 12.57 -25.54 6.33
N ALA A 107 11.25 -25.79 6.27
CA ALA A 107 10.68 -27.07 6.65
C ALA A 107 11.09 -28.19 5.68
N MET A 108 11.00 -27.92 4.37
CA MET A 108 11.38 -28.88 3.33
C MET A 108 12.87 -29.24 3.40
N ASP A 109 13.75 -28.26 3.60
CA ASP A 109 15.20 -28.46 3.75
C ASP A 109 15.55 -29.25 5.03
N SER A 110 14.69 -29.22 6.06
CA SER A 110 14.85 -30.04 7.26
C SER A 110 14.39 -31.50 7.08
N GLY A 111 13.92 -31.85 5.89
CA GLY A 111 13.38 -33.18 5.56
C GLY A 111 11.90 -33.36 5.90
N LEU A 112 11.20 -32.31 6.34
CA LEU A 112 9.77 -32.35 6.61
C LEU A 112 8.98 -31.98 5.35
N ASN A 113 8.39 -32.98 4.69
CA ASN A 113 7.61 -32.77 3.47
C ASN A 113 6.19 -32.25 3.81
N ILE A 114 6.06 -30.95 4.05
CA ILE A 114 4.78 -30.32 4.45
C ILE A 114 3.80 -30.14 3.30
N VAL A 115 4.26 -30.27 2.05
CA VAL A 115 3.44 -30.13 0.84
C VAL A 115 2.76 -31.45 0.44
N ASN A 116 3.05 -32.53 1.18
CA ASN A 116 2.43 -33.83 1.00
C ASN A 116 1.00 -33.86 1.56
N ALA A 117 0.06 -34.44 0.81
CA ALA A 117 -1.36 -34.44 1.17
C ALA A 117 -1.69 -35.23 2.45
N GLU A 118 -0.97 -36.32 2.76
CA GLU A 118 -1.15 -37.06 4.02
C GLU A 118 -0.74 -36.21 5.24
N TRP A 119 0.39 -35.49 5.12
CA TRP A 119 0.80 -34.54 6.15
C TRP A 119 -0.21 -33.41 6.29
N MET A 120 -0.61 -32.79 5.17
CA MET A 120 -1.59 -31.69 5.18
C MET A 120 -2.90 -32.12 5.86
N ALA A 121 -3.43 -33.31 5.55
CA ALA A 121 -4.69 -33.80 6.11
C ALA A 121 -4.67 -34.00 7.64
N THR A 122 -3.48 -34.13 8.24
CA THR A 122 -3.30 -34.49 9.66
C THR A 122 -2.52 -33.45 10.48
N ALA A 123 -2.01 -32.39 9.84
CA ALA A 123 -1.23 -31.34 10.46
C ALA A 123 -1.99 -30.71 11.64
N THR A 124 -1.33 -30.59 12.80
CA THR A 124 -1.92 -29.98 13.99
C THR A 124 -1.55 -28.50 14.11
N GLU A 125 -2.26 -27.76 14.97
CA GLU A 125 -1.88 -26.37 15.29
C GLU A 125 -0.45 -26.26 15.83
N ALA A 126 0.01 -27.24 16.61
CA ALA A 126 1.36 -27.27 17.15
C ALA A 126 2.42 -27.46 16.04
N ASP A 127 2.13 -28.31 15.05
CA ASP A 127 3.03 -28.51 13.90
C ASP A 127 3.13 -27.22 13.07
N VAL A 128 1.98 -26.63 12.71
CA VAL A 128 1.92 -25.41 11.90
C VAL A 128 2.54 -24.23 12.64
N ASP A 129 2.27 -24.05 13.94
CA ASP A 129 2.90 -22.98 14.73
C ASP A 129 4.41 -23.15 14.80
N LYS A 130 4.91 -24.38 14.94
CA LYS A 130 6.36 -24.66 14.97
C LYS A 130 7.02 -24.34 13.64
N ILE A 131 6.41 -24.73 12.52
CA ILE A 131 6.97 -24.49 11.17
C ILE A 131 6.97 -22.99 10.85
N PHE A 132 5.85 -22.32 11.12
CA PHE A 132 5.61 -20.94 10.73
C PHE A 132 5.92 -19.93 11.83
N LYS A 133 6.54 -20.34 12.94
CA LYS A 133 6.92 -19.43 14.01
C LYS A 133 7.81 -18.30 13.48
N SER A 134 7.53 -17.07 13.86
CA SER A 134 8.41 -15.95 13.49
C SER A 134 9.75 -16.03 14.21
N ASP A 135 10.77 -15.35 13.69
CA ASP A 135 12.07 -15.25 14.37
C ASP A 135 11.95 -14.62 15.77
N GLY A 136 10.95 -13.75 15.96
CA GLY A 136 10.63 -13.13 17.26
C GLY A 136 9.86 -14.05 18.22
N GLY A 137 9.57 -15.30 17.84
CA GLY A 137 8.81 -16.25 18.65
C GLY A 137 7.30 -16.02 18.65
N TYR A 138 6.77 -15.25 17.70
CA TYR A 138 5.34 -15.02 17.57
C TYR A 138 4.69 -16.07 16.65
N THR A 139 3.44 -16.40 16.95
CA THR A 139 2.61 -17.29 16.13
C THR A 139 2.22 -16.59 14.83
N ILE A 140 2.19 -17.36 13.73
CA ILE A 140 1.70 -16.87 12.45
C ILE A 140 0.23 -16.42 12.59
N PRO A 141 -0.19 -15.31 11.96
CA PRO A 141 -1.56 -14.81 12.13
C PRO A 141 -2.59 -15.82 11.61
N LEU A 142 -3.74 -15.92 12.27
CA LEU A 142 -4.84 -16.83 11.89
C LEU A 142 -4.41 -18.31 11.84
N LEU A 143 -3.64 -18.75 12.84
CA LEU A 143 -3.10 -20.12 12.93
C LEU A 143 -4.20 -21.19 12.77
N SER A 144 -5.28 -21.07 13.54
CA SER A 144 -6.38 -22.04 13.51
C SER A 144 -7.06 -22.10 12.13
N GLU A 145 -7.24 -20.96 11.47
CA GLU A 145 -7.77 -20.89 10.11
C GLU A 145 -6.81 -21.52 9.09
N ARG A 146 -5.49 -21.31 9.24
CA ARG A 146 -4.48 -21.96 8.38
C ARG A 146 -4.53 -23.47 8.50
N VAL A 147 -4.60 -23.99 9.71
CA VAL A 147 -4.69 -25.44 9.96
C VAL A 147 -5.95 -26.01 9.32
N LYS A 148 -7.11 -25.35 9.49
CA LYS A 148 -8.37 -25.76 8.85
C LYS A 148 -8.23 -25.88 7.34
N VAL A 149 -7.69 -24.86 6.65
CA VAL A 149 -7.57 -24.89 5.19
C VAL A 149 -6.49 -25.87 4.69
N ILE A 150 -5.41 -26.08 5.46
CA ILE A 150 -4.39 -27.10 5.17
C ILE A 150 -5.03 -28.50 5.26
N ASN A 151 -5.73 -28.81 6.35
CA ASN A 151 -6.37 -30.12 6.55
C ASN A 151 -7.47 -30.39 5.52
N GLU A 152 -8.30 -29.38 5.22
CA GLU A 152 -9.31 -29.47 4.17
C GLU A 152 -8.66 -29.80 2.82
N SER A 153 -7.63 -29.06 2.44
CA SER A 153 -6.94 -29.24 1.16
C SER A 153 -6.28 -30.62 1.06
N GLY A 154 -5.58 -31.06 2.12
CA GLY A 154 -4.99 -32.40 2.16
C GLY A 154 -6.03 -33.51 2.00
N ARG A 155 -7.15 -33.41 2.71
CA ARG A 155 -8.26 -34.38 2.60
C ARG A 155 -8.85 -34.41 1.19
N VAL A 156 -9.14 -33.25 0.60
CA VAL A 156 -9.68 -33.16 -0.77
C VAL A 156 -8.71 -33.77 -1.79
N LEU A 157 -7.40 -33.50 -1.65
CA LEU A 157 -6.38 -34.08 -2.52
C LEU A 157 -6.36 -35.61 -2.44
N LEU A 158 -6.40 -36.18 -1.23
CA LEU A 158 -6.41 -37.64 -1.04
C LEU A 158 -7.69 -38.29 -1.57
N GLU A 159 -8.85 -37.68 -1.33
CA GLU A 159 -10.15 -38.24 -1.71
C GLU A 159 -10.42 -38.19 -3.22
N LYS A 160 -9.98 -37.13 -3.90
CA LYS A 160 -10.41 -36.83 -5.28
C LYS A 160 -9.28 -36.72 -6.31
N TRP A 161 -8.06 -36.42 -5.87
CA TRP A 161 -6.97 -36.02 -6.76
C TRP A 161 -5.70 -36.84 -6.55
N ASN A 162 -5.85 -38.07 -6.04
CA ASN A 162 -4.76 -39.02 -5.83
C ASN A 162 -3.54 -38.39 -5.12
N GLY A 163 -3.83 -37.55 -4.11
CA GLY A 163 -2.83 -36.91 -3.25
C GLY A 163 -2.04 -35.76 -3.85
N SER A 164 -2.41 -35.19 -5.02
CA SER A 164 -1.66 -34.08 -5.62
C SER A 164 -2.50 -33.13 -6.44
N PHE A 165 -2.21 -31.83 -6.28
CA PHE A 165 -2.87 -30.77 -7.04
C PHE A 165 -2.49 -30.79 -8.53
N TYR A 166 -1.37 -31.42 -8.89
CA TYR A 166 -0.99 -31.63 -10.29
C TYR A 166 -2.07 -32.35 -11.10
N ASN A 167 -2.84 -33.24 -10.47
CA ASN A 167 -3.95 -33.92 -11.13
C ASN A 167 -5.13 -32.99 -11.43
N CYS A 168 -5.31 -31.92 -10.66
CA CYS A 168 -6.26 -30.84 -10.99
C CYS A 168 -5.82 -30.10 -12.26
N ILE A 169 -4.52 -29.82 -12.40
CA ILE A 169 -3.95 -29.16 -13.58
C ILE A 169 -4.14 -30.02 -14.83
N LEU A 170 -3.83 -31.32 -14.74
CA LEU A 170 -4.07 -32.25 -15.84
C LEU A 170 -5.55 -32.27 -16.25
N ALA A 171 -6.47 -32.25 -15.29
CA ALA A 171 -7.90 -32.22 -15.55
C ALA A 171 -8.39 -30.89 -16.15
N ALA A 172 -7.65 -29.79 -15.94
CA ALA A 172 -7.95 -28.48 -16.51
C ALA A 172 -7.60 -28.38 -18.00
N ASP A 173 -6.85 -29.32 -18.56
CA ASP A 173 -6.63 -29.47 -20.01
C ASP A 173 -6.19 -28.17 -20.69
N GLY A 174 -5.20 -27.49 -20.11
CA GLY A 174 -4.67 -26.23 -20.64
C GLY A 174 -5.60 -25.01 -20.52
N SER A 175 -6.66 -25.07 -19.70
CA SER A 175 -7.56 -23.93 -19.45
C SER A 175 -7.49 -23.41 -18.00
N ALA A 176 -7.14 -22.14 -17.85
CA ALA A 176 -7.23 -21.38 -16.62
C ALA A 176 -8.68 -21.29 -16.11
N ALA A 177 -9.67 -21.13 -17.00
CA ALA A 177 -11.09 -21.08 -16.62
C ALA A 177 -11.53 -22.39 -15.96
N LYS A 178 -11.17 -23.51 -16.60
CA LYS A 178 -11.51 -24.85 -16.10
C LYS A 178 -10.77 -25.15 -14.80
N LEU A 179 -9.50 -24.72 -14.67
CA LEU A 179 -8.77 -24.87 -13.41
C LEU A 179 -9.41 -24.08 -12.27
N LEU A 180 -9.85 -22.83 -12.53
CA LEU A 180 -10.60 -22.03 -11.54
C LEU A 180 -11.90 -22.73 -11.12
N GLU A 181 -12.65 -23.30 -12.06
CA GLU A 181 -13.87 -24.06 -11.76
C GLU A 181 -13.56 -25.28 -10.87
N ILE A 182 -12.57 -26.08 -11.25
CA ILE A 182 -12.09 -27.23 -10.46
C ILE A 182 -11.72 -26.80 -9.03
N ILE A 183 -10.98 -25.70 -8.87
CA ILE A 183 -10.58 -25.17 -7.57
C ILE A 183 -11.82 -24.80 -6.74
N VAL A 184 -12.73 -23.99 -7.28
CA VAL A 184 -13.90 -23.46 -6.57
C VAL A 184 -14.90 -24.56 -6.19
N GLU A 185 -15.05 -25.57 -7.03
CA GLU A 185 -15.95 -26.71 -6.78
C GLU A 185 -15.41 -27.61 -5.66
N ASN A 186 -14.10 -27.85 -5.64
CA ASN A 186 -13.51 -28.88 -4.79
C ASN A 186 -12.89 -28.37 -3.48
N PHE A 187 -12.40 -27.13 -3.45
CA PHE A 187 -11.72 -26.55 -2.30
C PHE A 187 -12.52 -25.34 -1.78
N GLU A 188 -13.30 -25.56 -0.72
CA GLU A 188 -14.19 -24.56 -0.13
C GLU A 188 -13.42 -23.35 0.39
N SER A 189 -12.22 -23.56 0.94
CA SER A 189 -11.38 -22.45 1.39
C SER A 189 -11.00 -21.46 0.28
N PHE A 190 -10.99 -21.86 -0.99
CA PHE A 190 -10.69 -20.97 -2.11
C PHE A 190 -11.90 -20.15 -2.59
N ARG A 191 -13.11 -20.45 -2.09
CA ARG A 191 -14.33 -19.69 -2.41
C ARG A 191 -14.27 -18.31 -1.79
N ASP A 192 -14.52 -17.30 -2.62
CA ASP A 192 -14.41 -15.89 -2.25
C ASP A 192 -15.52 -15.12 -2.97
N PHE A 193 -16.69 -15.13 -2.32
CA PHE A 193 -17.94 -14.57 -2.79
C PHE A 193 -18.47 -13.56 -1.78
N ALA A 194 -19.20 -12.56 -2.27
CA ALA A 194 -19.93 -11.61 -1.45
C ALA A 194 -21.28 -11.27 -2.09
N THR A 195 -22.09 -10.48 -1.38
CA THR A 195 -23.31 -9.88 -1.93
C THR A 195 -23.15 -8.37 -1.94
N PHE A 196 -23.32 -7.75 -3.11
CA PHE A 196 -23.25 -6.30 -3.28
C PHE A 196 -24.51 -5.81 -3.98
N CYS A 197 -25.23 -4.86 -3.38
CA CYS A 197 -26.50 -4.34 -3.93
C CYS A 197 -27.49 -5.45 -4.39
N GLY A 198 -27.57 -6.55 -3.63
CA GLY A 198 -28.43 -7.69 -3.93
C GLY A 198 -27.88 -8.68 -4.97
N GLN A 199 -26.78 -8.36 -5.66
CA GLN A 199 -26.11 -9.23 -6.61
C GLN A 199 -25.03 -10.08 -5.93
N LYS A 200 -24.99 -11.37 -6.25
CA LYS A 200 -23.88 -12.25 -5.85
C LYS A 200 -22.65 -11.96 -6.72
N VAL A 201 -21.58 -11.53 -6.10
CA VAL A 201 -20.30 -11.16 -6.73
C VAL A 201 -19.20 -12.12 -6.30
N SER A 202 -18.12 -12.20 -7.07
CA SER A 202 -16.95 -13.02 -6.78
C SER A 202 -15.65 -12.25 -6.96
N PHE A 203 -14.64 -12.64 -6.19
CA PHE A 203 -13.27 -12.14 -6.32
C PHE A 203 -12.27 -13.26 -6.57
N LEU A 204 -12.53 -14.45 -6.00
CA LEU A 204 -11.74 -15.67 -6.19
C LEU A 204 -10.23 -15.45 -6.02
N LYS A 205 -9.82 -14.55 -5.12
CA LYS A 205 -8.47 -13.97 -5.09
C LYS A 205 -7.38 -15.03 -4.98
N ARG A 206 -7.50 -15.97 -4.04
CA ARG A 206 -6.52 -17.05 -3.87
C ARG A 206 -6.56 -18.09 -5.00
N ALA A 207 -7.74 -18.35 -5.57
CA ALA A 207 -7.86 -19.30 -6.69
C ALA A 207 -7.17 -18.72 -7.93
N GLN A 208 -7.36 -17.43 -8.20
CA GLN A 208 -6.68 -16.74 -9.30
C GLN A 208 -5.16 -16.68 -9.09
N ILE A 209 -4.68 -16.41 -7.88
CA ILE A 209 -3.24 -16.48 -7.55
C ILE A 209 -2.70 -17.88 -7.86
N LEU A 210 -3.36 -18.94 -7.39
CA LEU A 210 -2.90 -20.31 -7.61
C LEU A 210 -2.74 -20.65 -9.10
N VAL A 211 -3.70 -20.27 -9.93
CA VAL A 211 -3.60 -20.46 -11.39
C VAL A 211 -2.45 -19.64 -11.98
N SER A 212 -2.33 -18.38 -11.56
CA SER A 212 -1.28 -17.47 -12.03
C SER A 212 0.13 -17.92 -11.63
N ASP A 213 0.33 -18.39 -10.41
CA ASP A 213 1.63 -18.81 -9.89
C ASP A 213 2.08 -20.12 -10.54
N VAL A 214 1.16 -21.07 -10.76
CA VAL A 214 1.42 -22.28 -11.55
C VAL A 214 1.85 -21.92 -12.97
N TYR A 215 1.08 -21.06 -13.64
CA TYR A 215 1.41 -20.60 -14.99
C TYR A 215 2.80 -19.97 -15.00
N SER A 216 3.01 -18.95 -14.17
CA SER A 216 4.26 -18.17 -14.12
C SER A 216 5.50 -19.00 -13.77
N ALA A 217 5.33 -20.10 -13.03
CA ALA A 217 6.44 -20.99 -12.69
C ALA A 217 6.78 -22.00 -13.79
N LEU A 218 5.80 -22.45 -14.57
CA LEU A 218 5.91 -23.69 -15.35
C LEU A 218 5.43 -23.62 -16.80
N HIS A 219 4.80 -22.53 -17.28
CA HIS A 219 4.18 -22.50 -18.62
C HIS A 219 5.15 -22.81 -19.77
N GLU A 220 6.44 -22.48 -19.64
CA GLU A 220 7.47 -22.80 -20.65
C GLU A 220 8.10 -24.19 -20.49
N LYS A 221 7.85 -24.85 -19.37
CA LYS A 221 8.55 -26.08 -18.95
C LYS A 221 7.63 -27.29 -18.89
N ASP A 222 6.34 -27.06 -18.76
CA ASP A 222 5.31 -28.09 -18.65
C ASP A 222 4.07 -27.66 -19.43
N SER A 223 3.78 -28.38 -20.51
CA SER A 223 2.64 -28.07 -21.38
C SER A 223 1.30 -28.14 -20.65
N ALA A 224 1.17 -28.93 -19.58
CA ALA A 224 -0.06 -28.99 -18.79
C ALA A 224 -0.31 -27.69 -18.00
N CYS A 225 0.74 -26.92 -17.73
CA CYS A 225 0.67 -25.64 -17.02
C CYS A 225 0.58 -24.43 -17.96
N ASN A 226 0.63 -24.65 -19.29
CA ASN A 226 0.50 -23.58 -20.27
C ASN A 226 -0.97 -23.32 -20.59
N PHE A 227 -1.58 -22.39 -19.85
CA PHE A 227 -3.00 -22.07 -20.00
C PHE A 227 -3.24 -21.08 -21.16
N GLU A 228 -4.00 -21.50 -22.18
CA GLU A 228 -4.24 -20.70 -23.39
C GLU A 228 -5.07 -19.43 -23.12
N ASP A 229 -5.98 -19.53 -22.15
CA ASP A 229 -6.91 -18.48 -21.72
C ASP A 229 -6.45 -17.78 -20.43
N ILE A 230 -5.14 -17.79 -20.10
CA ILE A 230 -4.61 -17.16 -18.87
C ILE A 230 -5.02 -15.68 -18.71
N GLY A 231 -5.28 -14.99 -19.83
CA GLY A 231 -5.74 -13.61 -19.86
C GLY A 231 -7.13 -13.37 -19.25
N ILE A 232 -7.91 -14.41 -18.92
CA ILE A 232 -9.19 -14.24 -18.21
C ILE A 232 -9.00 -13.84 -16.74
N LEU A 233 -7.82 -14.09 -16.16
CA LEU A 233 -7.55 -13.76 -14.77
C LEU A 233 -7.56 -12.24 -14.59
N THR A 234 -8.15 -11.80 -13.48
CA THR A 234 -8.09 -10.40 -13.05
C THR A 234 -6.90 -10.18 -12.12
N MET A 235 -6.71 -8.93 -11.68
CA MET A 235 -5.86 -8.65 -10.53
C MET A 235 -6.36 -9.38 -9.27
N PHE A 236 -5.47 -9.59 -8.32
CA PHE A 236 -5.72 -10.40 -7.13
C PHE A 236 -6.18 -9.49 -6.00
N ALA A 237 -7.48 -9.17 -5.96
CA ALA A 237 -8.09 -8.17 -5.09
C ALA A 237 -7.73 -8.30 -3.60
N ASP A 238 -6.58 -7.74 -3.23
CA ASP A 238 -5.96 -7.73 -1.91
C ASP A 238 -6.02 -6.34 -1.28
N TYR A 239 -5.35 -6.16 -0.13
CA TYR A 239 -5.33 -4.89 0.58
C TYR A 239 -4.13 -3.98 0.23
N ARG A 240 -3.10 -4.45 -0.48
CA ARG A 240 -1.87 -3.69 -0.80
C ARG A 240 -1.98 -2.97 -2.15
N VAL A 241 -2.46 -3.66 -3.18
CA VAL A 241 -2.60 -3.13 -4.53
C VAL A 241 -3.51 -1.89 -4.57
N PRO A 242 -4.71 -1.89 -3.95
CA PRO A 242 -5.52 -0.66 -3.86
C PRO A 242 -4.78 0.53 -3.25
N GLN A 243 -3.91 0.32 -2.26
CA GLN A 243 -3.11 1.42 -1.69
C GLN A 243 -2.16 2.01 -2.74
N ALA A 244 -1.47 1.16 -3.51
CA ALA A 244 -0.57 1.63 -4.57
C ALA A 244 -1.34 2.43 -5.62
N LEU A 245 -2.48 1.90 -6.08
CA LEU A 245 -3.27 2.51 -7.14
C LEU A 245 -3.94 3.81 -6.69
N ALA A 246 -4.35 3.90 -5.43
CA ALA A 246 -4.84 5.17 -4.88
C ALA A 246 -3.70 6.19 -4.66
N TYR A 247 -2.50 5.75 -4.27
CA TYR A 247 -1.33 6.63 -4.17
C TYR A 247 -0.91 7.20 -5.54
N LEU A 248 -0.92 6.36 -6.57
CA LEU A 248 -0.64 6.76 -7.95
C LEU A 248 -1.79 7.57 -8.58
N GLY A 249 -2.92 7.66 -7.87
CA GLY A 249 -4.10 8.44 -8.22
C GLY A 249 -4.96 7.82 -9.30
N ALA A 250 -4.87 6.50 -9.53
CA ALA A 250 -5.79 5.75 -10.38
C ALA A 250 -7.10 5.41 -9.65
N LEU A 251 -7.03 5.20 -8.33
CA LEU A 251 -8.19 5.10 -7.45
C LEU A 251 -8.34 6.38 -6.61
N GLU A 252 -9.56 6.85 -6.45
CA GLU A 252 -9.93 7.96 -5.58
C GLU A 252 -10.93 7.48 -4.53
N TYR A 253 -10.58 7.64 -3.25
CA TYR A 253 -11.46 7.29 -2.14
C TYR A 253 -12.31 8.47 -1.72
N SER A 254 -13.59 8.22 -1.46
CA SER A 254 -14.51 9.23 -0.96
C SER A 254 -14.08 9.71 0.44
N PRO A 255 -14.49 10.93 0.86
CA PRO A 255 -14.20 11.43 2.19
C PRO A 255 -14.66 10.47 3.31
N GLU A 256 -15.80 9.82 3.11
CA GLU A 256 -16.40 8.85 4.05
C GLU A 256 -15.51 7.61 4.18
N LEU A 257 -15.06 7.03 3.06
CA LEU A 257 -14.16 5.88 3.08
C LEU A 257 -12.80 6.25 3.70
N MET A 258 -12.28 7.43 3.37
CA MET A 258 -11.03 7.91 3.95
C MET A 258 -11.11 8.10 5.46
N GLU A 259 -12.25 8.58 5.98
CA GLU A 259 -12.47 8.69 7.43
C GLU A 259 -12.50 7.31 8.09
N LEU A 260 -13.19 6.35 7.48
CA LEU A 260 -13.26 4.97 7.96
C LEU A 260 -11.87 4.32 8.01
N LEU A 261 -11.09 4.42 6.93
CA LEU A 261 -9.73 3.86 6.88
C LEU A 261 -8.81 4.53 7.91
N ARG A 262 -8.93 5.85 8.12
CA ARG A 262 -8.12 6.60 9.10
C ARG A 262 -8.45 6.24 10.55
N SER A 263 -9.68 5.83 10.83
CA SER A 263 -10.07 5.38 12.17
C SER A 263 -9.36 4.10 12.61
N GLY A 264 -8.72 3.38 11.68
CA GLY A 264 -8.11 2.07 11.96
C GLY A 264 -9.14 0.97 12.23
N LYS A 265 -10.43 1.24 12.02
CA LYS A 265 -11.50 0.27 12.20
C LYS A 265 -11.36 -0.84 11.16
N HIS A 266 -11.46 -2.08 11.64
CA HIS A 266 -11.47 -3.26 10.77
C HIS A 266 -12.71 -3.22 9.85
N LEU A 267 -12.49 -3.39 8.55
CA LEU A 267 -13.55 -3.62 7.57
C LEU A 267 -13.88 -5.11 7.57
N PRO A 268 -15.09 -5.52 8.02
CA PRO A 268 -15.46 -6.93 8.02
C PRO A 268 -15.49 -7.49 6.59
N ASN A 269 -15.10 -8.76 6.44
CA ASN A 269 -15.26 -9.47 5.17
C ASN A 269 -16.72 -9.42 4.71
N GLY A 270 -16.94 -9.05 3.45
CA GLY A 270 -18.27 -8.94 2.86
C GLY A 270 -19.02 -7.64 3.21
N SER A 271 -18.41 -6.71 3.94
CA SER A 271 -19.02 -5.38 4.14
C SER A 271 -19.05 -4.60 2.83
N PRO A 272 -20.04 -3.71 2.60
CA PRO A 272 -20.10 -2.93 1.37
C PRO A 272 -18.80 -2.16 1.07
N GLU A 273 -18.14 -1.64 2.09
CA GLU A 273 -16.88 -0.91 1.95
C GLU A 273 -15.71 -1.79 1.53
N GLU A 274 -15.60 -3.00 2.10
CA GLU A 274 -14.57 -3.98 1.72
C GLU A 274 -14.79 -4.50 0.31
N VAL A 275 -16.03 -4.88 -0.01
CA VAL A 275 -16.44 -5.37 -1.33
C VAL A 275 -16.23 -4.30 -2.40
N GLU A 276 -16.57 -3.04 -2.10
CA GLU A 276 -16.39 -1.94 -3.05
C GLU A 276 -14.90 -1.66 -3.34
N LEU A 277 -14.05 -1.64 -2.32
CA LEU A 277 -12.59 -1.51 -2.47
C LEU A 277 -12.01 -2.60 -3.36
N ARG A 278 -12.43 -3.85 -3.16
CA ARG A 278 -11.94 -5.00 -3.93
C ARG A 278 -12.44 -4.97 -5.38
N GLY A 279 -13.72 -4.68 -5.59
CA GLY A 279 -14.30 -4.60 -6.93
C GLY A 279 -13.73 -3.45 -7.76
N ALA A 280 -13.55 -2.28 -7.13
CA ALA A 280 -12.92 -1.14 -7.78
C ALA A 280 -11.46 -1.42 -8.17
N SER A 281 -10.73 -2.18 -7.35
CA SER A 281 -9.36 -2.61 -7.65
C SER A 281 -9.30 -3.52 -8.87
N ILE A 282 -10.25 -4.46 -9.00
CA ILE A 282 -10.37 -5.30 -10.21
C ILE A 282 -10.59 -4.44 -11.44
N TRP A 283 -11.59 -3.55 -11.37
CA TRP A 283 -11.99 -2.78 -12.53
C TRP A 283 -10.92 -1.77 -12.96
N VAL A 284 -10.22 -1.11 -12.03
CA VAL A 284 -9.16 -0.16 -12.40
C VAL A 284 -7.97 -0.86 -13.06
N CYS A 285 -7.61 -2.08 -12.65
CA CYS A 285 -6.55 -2.84 -13.32
C CYS A 285 -6.95 -3.22 -14.75
N GLU A 286 -8.21 -3.60 -14.97
CA GLU A 286 -8.74 -3.81 -16.33
C GLU A 286 -8.65 -2.52 -17.18
N ARG A 287 -9.01 -1.36 -16.61
CA ARG A 287 -8.89 -0.06 -17.30
C ARG A 287 -7.44 0.26 -17.67
N ILE A 288 -6.48 -0.09 -16.81
CA ILE A 288 -5.04 0.06 -17.07
C ILE A 288 -4.62 -0.86 -18.23
N VAL A 289 -5.00 -2.14 -18.21
CA VAL A 289 -4.72 -3.09 -19.30
C VAL A 289 -5.25 -2.59 -20.64
N GLN A 290 -6.52 -2.16 -20.69
CA GLN A 290 -7.15 -1.60 -21.89
C GLN A 290 -6.41 -0.36 -22.41
N THR A 291 -5.87 0.46 -21.49
CA THR A 291 -5.10 1.65 -21.84
C THR A 291 -3.73 1.28 -22.43
N ILE A 292 -3.03 0.31 -21.85
CA ILE A 292 -1.77 -0.22 -22.37
C ILE A 292 -1.97 -0.86 -23.76
N GLN A 293 -3.06 -1.62 -23.95
CA GLN A 293 -3.38 -2.22 -25.24
C GLN A 293 -3.55 -1.17 -26.35
N LYS A 294 -4.19 -0.04 -26.06
CA LYS A 294 -4.30 1.10 -26.99
C LYS A 294 -2.92 1.68 -27.33
N MET A 295 -2.07 1.90 -26.33
CA MET A 295 -0.70 2.38 -26.56
C MET A 295 0.11 1.42 -27.44
N ARG A 296 0.00 0.10 -27.21
CA ARG A 296 0.65 -0.92 -28.06
C ARG A 296 0.16 -0.89 -29.50
N ALA A 297 -1.14 -0.65 -29.71
CA ALA A 297 -1.70 -0.53 -31.06
C ALA A 297 -1.19 0.72 -31.81
N GLU A 298 -0.84 1.79 -31.09
CA GLU A 298 -0.30 3.04 -31.66
C GLU A 298 1.22 2.99 -31.89
N GLU A 299 1.99 2.42 -30.96
CA GLU A 299 3.47 2.39 -30.99
C GLU A 299 4.08 1.14 -31.63
N GLY A 300 3.26 0.11 -31.91
CA GLY A 300 3.70 -1.19 -32.40
C GLY A 300 3.90 -2.23 -31.30
N ASP A 301 3.72 -3.50 -31.66
CA ASP A 301 3.79 -4.62 -30.72
C ASP A 301 5.24 -5.07 -30.46
N ASN A 302 5.89 -4.38 -29.53
CA ASN A 302 7.32 -4.57 -29.24
C ASN A 302 7.61 -5.46 -28.02
N TYR A 303 6.58 -5.94 -27.31
CA TYR A 303 6.70 -6.77 -26.11
C TYR A 303 5.40 -7.56 -25.87
N ARG A 304 5.48 -8.63 -25.05
CA ARG A 304 4.34 -9.53 -24.83
C ARG A 304 3.07 -8.80 -24.32
N PRO A 305 1.86 -9.32 -24.60
CA PRO A 305 0.65 -8.78 -24.01
C PRO A 305 0.73 -8.69 -22.48
N ILE A 306 0.27 -7.55 -21.96
CA ILE A 306 0.15 -7.27 -20.52
C ILE A 306 -1.28 -7.59 -20.10
N ASN A 307 -1.42 -8.36 -19.03
CA ASN A 307 -2.69 -8.74 -18.44
C ASN A 307 -2.89 -8.11 -17.05
N ALA A 308 -4.02 -8.39 -16.41
CA ALA A 308 -4.33 -7.79 -15.11
C ALA A 308 -3.44 -8.30 -13.96
N ALA A 309 -2.88 -9.51 -14.07
CA ALA A 309 -1.91 -10.05 -13.11
C ALA A 309 -0.56 -9.33 -13.20
N ASP A 310 -0.13 -8.93 -14.41
CA ASP A 310 1.06 -8.08 -14.57
C ASP A 310 0.89 -6.72 -13.89
N VAL A 311 -0.30 -6.10 -14.03
CA VAL A 311 -0.62 -4.83 -13.34
C VAL A 311 -0.65 -5.01 -11.83
N ASP A 312 -1.20 -6.12 -11.33
CA ASP A 312 -1.21 -6.50 -9.93
C ASP A 312 0.22 -6.62 -9.37
N ASN A 313 1.06 -7.44 -10.02
CA ASN A 313 2.45 -7.68 -9.62
C ASN A 313 3.25 -6.37 -9.60
N PHE A 314 3.11 -5.54 -10.64
CA PHE A 314 3.74 -4.22 -10.68
C PHE A 314 3.31 -3.36 -9.49
N ALA A 315 1.99 -3.21 -9.27
CA ALA A 315 1.46 -2.37 -8.20
C ALA A 315 1.84 -2.90 -6.80
N TRP A 316 1.86 -4.21 -6.62
CA TRP A 316 2.25 -4.86 -5.38
C TRP A 316 3.74 -4.64 -5.07
N VAL A 317 4.63 -4.85 -6.05
CA VAL A 317 6.07 -4.56 -5.88
C VAL A 317 6.30 -3.07 -5.68
N TYR A 318 5.61 -2.21 -6.43
CA TYR A 318 5.67 -0.75 -6.25
C TYR A 318 5.31 -0.37 -4.81
N ARG A 319 4.21 -0.89 -4.26
CA ARG A 319 3.81 -0.64 -2.87
C ARG A 319 4.85 -1.10 -1.86
N ARG A 320 5.57 -2.19 -2.12
CA ARG A 320 6.64 -2.68 -1.26
C ARG A 320 7.88 -1.78 -1.33
N LYS A 321 8.30 -1.39 -2.54
CA LYS A 321 9.46 -0.50 -2.76
C LYS A 321 9.21 0.90 -2.18
N HIS A 322 7.98 1.41 -2.29
CA HIS A 322 7.57 2.75 -1.83
C HIS A 322 6.74 2.72 -0.55
N ALA A 323 7.04 1.79 0.36
CA ALA A 323 6.15 1.53 1.48
C ALA A 323 5.99 2.73 2.42
N LEU A 324 7.08 3.46 2.67
CA LEU A 324 7.08 4.62 3.54
C LEU A 324 6.33 5.80 2.91
N GLU A 325 6.50 6.03 1.61
CA GLU A 325 5.84 7.11 0.87
C GLU A 325 4.35 6.86 0.73
N VAL A 326 3.96 5.64 0.38
CA VAL A 326 2.55 5.25 0.30
C VAL A 326 1.91 5.33 1.68
N GLU A 327 2.58 4.82 2.72
CA GLU A 327 2.08 4.96 4.09
C GLU A 327 1.96 6.40 4.49
N LYS A 328 2.94 7.26 4.20
CA LYS A 328 2.81 8.70 4.45
C LYS A 328 1.65 9.29 3.69
N ALA A 329 1.40 8.95 2.43
CA ALA A 329 0.26 9.51 1.69
C ALA A 329 -1.10 9.15 2.32
N PHE A 330 -1.26 7.93 2.84
CA PHE A 330 -2.49 7.51 3.54
C PHE A 330 -2.50 7.88 5.03
N ARG A 331 -1.32 8.03 5.65
CA ARG A 331 -1.08 8.38 7.07
C ARG A 331 -0.77 9.86 7.30
N MET A 332 -0.72 10.71 6.28
CA MET A 332 -0.69 12.17 6.41
C MET A 332 -2.13 12.56 6.74
N PHE A 333 -2.60 12.51 7.98
CA PHE A 333 -1.98 12.49 9.29
C PHE A 333 -2.73 11.41 10.09
N LYS A 334 -2.08 10.67 11.02
CA LYS A 334 -2.81 10.41 12.27
C LYS A 334 -3.14 11.82 12.74
N LYS A 335 -4.40 12.27 12.55
CA LYS A 335 -4.80 13.61 12.98
C LYS A 335 -4.45 13.64 14.45
N PHE A 336 -3.52 14.52 14.82
CA PHE A 336 -3.23 14.76 16.23
C PHE A 336 -4.57 14.99 16.93
N ASP A 337 -4.95 14.07 17.79
CA ASP A 337 -6.18 14.12 18.56
C ASP A 337 -5.84 14.40 20.03
N GLU A 338 -6.50 15.41 20.61
CA GLU A 338 -6.22 15.86 21.98
C GLU A 338 -6.39 14.75 23.01
N ARG A 339 -7.27 13.78 22.75
CA ARG A 339 -7.64 12.71 23.69
C ARG A 339 -6.74 11.49 23.57
N GLU A 340 -6.20 11.26 22.38
CA GLU A 340 -5.42 10.05 22.10
C GLU A 340 -3.91 10.28 22.11
N ASP A 341 -3.44 11.46 21.70
CA ASP A 341 -2.03 11.71 21.42
C ASP A 341 -1.29 12.50 22.51
N ILE A 342 -2.01 13.08 23.48
CA ILE A 342 -1.41 13.76 24.64
C ILE A 342 -1.13 12.73 25.74
N THR A 343 0.12 12.28 25.85
CA THR A 343 0.53 11.29 26.88
C THR A 343 0.75 11.90 28.27
N GLY A 344 0.87 13.23 28.37
CA GLY A 344 1.05 13.92 29.65
C GLY A 344 1.47 15.39 29.50
N ALA A 345 1.35 16.16 30.58
CA ALA A 345 1.80 17.54 30.67
C ALA A 345 2.75 17.71 31.86
N THR A 346 3.91 18.35 31.64
CA THR A 346 4.92 18.53 32.68
C THR A 346 5.25 20.01 32.85
N GLN A 347 5.26 20.48 34.10
CA GLN A 347 5.69 21.83 34.42
C GLN A 347 7.22 21.93 34.36
N LEU A 348 7.72 22.88 33.58
CA LEU A 348 9.16 23.06 33.37
C LEU A 348 9.79 23.84 34.54
N LYS A 349 10.95 23.39 35.02
CA LYS A 349 11.79 24.13 35.99
C LYS A 349 12.35 25.41 35.35
N SER A 350 12.58 26.45 36.16
CA SER A 350 13.05 27.77 35.68
C SER A 350 14.35 27.71 34.86
N SER A 351 15.28 26.82 35.20
CA SER A 351 16.52 26.62 34.43
C SER A 351 16.27 26.09 33.02
N ILE A 352 15.31 25.17 32.87
CA ILE A 352 14.90 24.62 31.56
C ILE A 352 14.19 25.69 30.73
N GLN A 353 13.31 26.48 31.36
CA GLN A 353 12.63 27.60 30.69
C GLN A 353 13.65 28.61 30.13
N LYS A 354 14.68 28.96 30.92
CA LYS A 354 15.78 29.82 30.47
C LYS A 354 16.54 29.21 29.28
N GLY A 355 16.81 27.91 29.33
CA GLY A 355 17.46 27.19 28.22
C GLY A 355 16.64 27.19 26.93
N ILE A 356 15.32 27.01 27.02
CA ILE A 356 14.43 27.10 25.84
C ILE A 356 14.41 28.52 25.28
N ARG A 357 14.32 29.54 26.15
CA ARG A 357 14.33 30.95 25.74
C ARG A 357 15.60 31.30 24.95
N ASN A 358 16.76 30.85 25.41
CA ASN A 358 18.03 31.08 24.71
C ASN A 358 18.06 30.41 23.33
N LYS A 359 17.63 29.14 23.23
CA LYS A 359 17.58 28.42 21.94
C LYS A 359 16.62 29.07 20.93
N LEU A 360 15.50 29.59 21.41
CA LEU A 360 14.56 30.33 20.56
C LEU A 360 15.17 31.64 20.07
N LEU A 361 15.94 32.35 20.89
CA LEU A 361 16.63 33.57 20.47
C LEU A 361 17.79 33.30 19.51
N GLU A 362 18.48 32.16 19.65
CA GLU A 362 19.48 31.72 18.68
C GLU A 362 18.85 31.46 17.31
N SER A 363 17.67 30.84 17.28
CA SER A 363 16.97 30.50 16.04
C SER A 363 16.17 31.67 15.45
N TYR A 364 15.62 32.54 16.30
CA TYR A 364 14.72 33.63 15.95
C TYR A 364 15.08 34.92 16.71
N PRO A 365 16.22 35.59 16.42
CA PRO A 365 16.69 36.72 17.23
C PRO A 365 15.69 37.88 17.33
N HIS A 366 14.91 38.09 16.27
CA HIS A 366 13.94 39.19 16.15
C HIS A 366 12.71 39.05 17.07
N ILE A 367 12.52 37.92 17.76
CA ILE A 367 11.38 37.74 18.67
C ILE A 367 11.64 38.28 20.08
N GLU A 368 12.87 38.70 20.40
CA GLU A 368 13.26 39.15 21.74
C GLU A 368 12.28 40.13 22.39
N PRO A 369 11.81 41.19 21.70
CA PRO A 369 10.86 42.15 22.28
C PRO A 369 9.49 41.56 22.61
N TYR A 370 9.14 40.42 22.00
CA TYR A 370 7.82 39.80 22.06
C TYR A 370 7.78 38.52 22.90
N LEU A 371 8.91 38.08 23.47
CA LEU A 371 9.01 36.77 24.12
C LEU A 371 8.00 36.55 25.25
N ASN A 372 7.64 37.60 25.99
CA ASN A 372 6.67 37.51 27.08
C ASN A 372 5.24 37.29 26.56
N ASP A 373 4.93 37.76 25.36
CA ASP A 373 3.65 37.52 24.69
C ASP A 373 3.63 36.15 24.00
N ILE A 374 4.80 35.61 23.67
CA ILE A 374 4.93 34.40 22.85
C ILE A 374 4.96 33.13 23.71
N LEU A 375 5.69 33.16 24.81
CA LEU A 375 5.79 32.02 25.72
C LEU A 375 4.59 31.97 26.69
N PRO A 376 4.16 30.78 27.17
CA PRO A 376 4.83 29.49 27.06
C PRO A 376 4.35 28.53 25.95
N LYS A 377 3.28 28.81 25.20
CA LYS A 377 2.56 27.78 24.40
C LYS A 377 2.45 28.09 22.89
N LYS A 378 3.51 28.56 22.23
CA LYS A 378 3.43 28.99 20.82
C LYS A 378 4.53 28.47 19.88
N PHE A 379 5.37 27.55 20.38
CA PHE A 379 6.35 26.82 19.58
C PHE A 379 6.19 25.31 19.80
N LEU A 380 6.48 24.55 18.76
CA LEU A 380 6.53 23.08 18.75
C LEU A 380 7.95 22.61 18.43
N LYS A 381 8.33 21.46 18.98
CA LYS A 381 9.60 20.80 18.65
C LYS A 381 9.33 19.32 18.41
N THR A 382 9.68 18.83 17.22
CA THR A 382 9.68 17.40 16.93
C THR A 382 11.07 16.82 17.21
N ARG A 383 11.24 15.49 17.10
CA ARG A 383 12.57 14.86 17.24
C ARG A 383 13.55 15.28 16.13
N ASN A 384 13.03 15.66 14.96
CA ASN A 384 13.82 15.82 13.73
C ASN A 384 13.82 17.27 13.21
N THR A 385 13.14 18.19 13.90
CA THR A 385 13.10 19.60 13.53
C THR A 385 13.61 20.46 14.68
N GLU A 386 14.16 21.62 14.36
CA GLU A 386 14.31 22.66 15.37
C GLU A 386 12.97 23.22 15.82
N TRP A 387 12.99 24.16 16.76
CA TRP A 387 11.77 24.81 17.24
C TRP A 387 11.03 25.51 16.10
N VAL A 388 9.75 25.18 15.91
CA VAL A 388 8.90 25.73 14.86
C VAL A 388 7.77 26.55 15.51
N PRO A 389 7.47 27.77 15.05
CA PRO A 389 6.33 28.53 15.57
C PRO A 389 5.01 27.84 15.19
N THR A 390 3.93 28.08 15.94
CA THR A 390 2.60 27.68 15.46
C THR A 390 2.11 28.62 14.37
N LEU A 391 1.20 28.16 13.51
CA LEU A 391 0.62 29.02 12.47
C LEU A 391 -0.08 30.25 13.05
N ARG A 392 -0.75 30.13 14.21
CA ARG A 392 -1.39 31.27 14.88
C ARG A 392 -0.39 32.30 15.37
N LEU A 393 0.76 31.84 15.87
CA LEU A 393 1.85 32.74 16.24
C LEU A 393 2.38 33.47 15.01
N LEU A 394 2.62 32.73 13.94
CA LEU A 394 3.10 33.27 12.67
C LEU A 394 2.11 34.25 12.04
N HIS A 395 0.80 34.02 12.17
CA HIS A 395 -0.22 34.97 11.70
C HIS A 395 -0.18 36.28 12.49
N LYS A 396 0.11 36.22 13.79
CA LYS A 396 0.25 37.42 14.64
C LYS A 396 1.57 38.14 14.40
N TYR A 397 2.65 37.40 14.14
CA TYR A 397 3.99 37.94 13.91
C TYR A 397 4.60 37.30 12.63
N PRO A 398 4.19 37.75 11.43
CA PRO A 398 4.62 37.14 10.17
C PRO A 398 6.12 37.26 9.89
N PHE A 399 6.78 38.24 10.50
CA PHE A 399 8.23 38.46 10.38
C PHE A 399 9.08 37.33 10.99
N ILE A 400 8.46 36.38 11.71
CA ILE A 400 9.20 35.30 12.38
C ILE A 400 9.91 34.39 11.38
N LEU A 401 9.29 34.16 10.22
CA LEU A 401 9.81 33.25 9.20
C LEU A 401 9.93 33.96 7.85
N PRO A 402 10.96 33.64 7.05
CA PRO A 402 10.96 33.97 5.63
C PRO A 402 9.82 33.26 4.92
N HIS A 403 9.36 33.84 3.80
CA HIS A 403 8.14 33.43 3.13
C HIS A 403 8.41 32.80 1.75
N GLN A 404 7.69 31.74 1.44
CA GLN A 404 7.66 31.09 0.14
C GLN A 404 6.21 31.04 -0.33
N GLN A 405 5.88 31.75 -1.40
CA GLN A 405 4.53 31.84 -1.94
C GLN A 405 4.34 30.82 -3.05
N VAL A 406 3.31 29.98 -2.89
CA VAL A 406 2.83 29.09 -3.96
C VAL A 406 1.71 29.75 -4.77
N ASP A 407 1.47 29.24 -5.97
CA ASP A 407 0.31 29.64 -6.77
C ASP A 407 -1.03 29.17 -6.19
N LYS A 408 -2.12 29.65 -6.81
CA LYS A 408 -3.50 29.29 -6.43
C LYS A 408 -3.80 27.79 -6.56
N GLY A 409 -3.18 27.10 -7.52
CA GLY A 409 -3.41 25.67 -7.77
C GLY A 409 -2.90 24.80 -6.63
N ALA A 410 -1.80 25.20 -5.99
CA ALA A 410 -1.21 24.48 -4.88
C ALA A 410 -2.00 24.59 -3.56
N ILE A 411 -2.86 25.60 -3.39
CA ILE A 411 -3.55 25.91 -2.12
C ILE A 411 -4.27 24.68 -1.55
N LYS A 412 -5.10 24.01 -2.36
CA LYS A 412 -5.88 22.85 -1.91
C LYS A 412 -4.98 21.73 -1.40
N PHE A 413 -3.84 21.50 -2.04
CA PHE A 413 -2.90 20.43 -1.69
C PHE A 413 -2.12 20.77 -0.42
N VAL A 414 -1.67 22.03 -0.28
CA VAL A 414 -0.99 22.53 0.93
C VAL A 414 -1.91 22.44 2.15
N LEU A 415 -3.18 22.81 1.99
CA LEU A 415 -4.20 22.69 3.05
C LEU A 415 -4.61 21.24 3.35
N ASN A 416 -4.17 20.28 2.53
CA ASN A 416 -4.27 18.84 2.80
C ASN A 416 -2.93 18.25 3.26
N GLY A 417 -1.96 19.10 3.59
CA GLY A 417 -0.66 18.73 4.14
C GLY A 417 0.38 18.28 3.12
N SER A 418 0.10 18.34 1.81
CA SER A 418 1.09 17.95 0.80
C SER A 418 2.37 18.79 0.88
N SER A 419 3.51 18.16 0.58
CA SER A 419 4.77 18.87 0.36
C SER A 419 4.69 19.74 -0.89
N ILE A 420 5.52 20.78 -0.95
CA ILE A 420 5.53 21.74 -2.05
C ILE A 420 6.61 21.31 -3.04
N MET A 421 6.17 21.01 -4.27
CA MET A 421 7.05 20.65 -5.38
C MET A 421 7.68 21.90 -5.99
N CYS A 422 8.90 21.78 -6.51
CA CYS A 422 9.62 22.91 -7.12
C CYS A 422 8.81 23.68 -8.18
N PRO A 423 8.09 23.01 -9.11
CA PRO A 423 7.26 23.73 -10.10
C PRO A 423 6.17 24.63 -9.49
N GLY A 424 5.68 24.29 -8.29
CA GLY A 424 4.69 25.11 -7.58
C GLY A 424 5.28 26.38 -6.94
N LEU A 425 6.61 26.50 -6.92
CA LEU A 425 7.36 27.65 -6.42
C LEU A 425 8.00 28.50 -7.54
N THR A 426 8.02 27.99 -8.76
CA THR A 426 8.56 28.67 -9.95
C THR A 426 7.47 29.05 -10.96
N SER A 427 6.20 28.87 -10.62
CA SER A 427 5.08 29.24 -11.49
C SER A 427 4.84 30.76 -11.49
N PRO A 428 4.08 31.33 -12.46
CA PRO A 428 3.87 32.77 -12.54
C PRO A 428 3.25 33.42 -11.30
N GLY A 429 2.46 32.66 -10.52
CA GLY A 429 1.83 33.12 -9.28
C GLY A 429 2.70 32.89 -8.03
N ALA A 430 3.83 32.20 -8.17
CA ALA A 430 4.74 31.90 -7.08
C ALA A 430 5.74 33.03 -6.84
N LYS A 431 6.16 33.21 -5.59
CA LYS A 431 7.18 34.19 -5.20
C LYS A 431 8.05 33.59 -4.11
N MET A 432 9.34 33.43 -4.39
CA MET A 432 10.29 32.90 -3.42
C MET A 432 11.13 33.99 -2.77
N THR A 433 11.42 33.84 -1.48
CA THR A 433 12.48 34.62 -0.83
C THR A 433 13.84 34.05 -1.26
N PRO A 434 14.75 34.86 -1.84
CA PRO A 434 16.08 34.39 -2.26
C PRO A 434 16.98 34.05 -1.06
N GLY A 435 17.99 33.21 -1.27
CA GLY A 435 19.03 32.92 -0.28
C GLY A 435 18.60 32.07 0.91
N ILE A 436 17.48 31.33 0.80
CA ILE A 436 17.03 30.45 1.89
C ILE A 436 17.71 29.08 1.74
N PRO A 437 18.49 28.63 2.73
CA PRO A 437 19.23 27.36 2.64
C PRO A 437 18.33 26.15 2.89
N VAL A 438 18.85 24.97 2.56
CA VAL A 438 18.27 23.67 2.95
C VAL A 438 18.09 23.62 4.47
N ASP A 439 17.05 22.91 4.93
CA ASP A 439 16.62 22.75 6.31
C ASP A 439 16.08 23.99 7.02
N ALA A 440 16.11 25.17 6.39
CA ALA A 440 15.48 26.37 6.93
C ALA A 440 13.95 26.21 7.07
N ILE A 441 13.40 26.78 8.14
CA ILE A 441 11.96 26.81 8.39
C ILE A 441 11.36 28.05 7.73
N VAL A 442 10.28 27.86 6.97
CA VAL A 442 9.66 28.89 6.14
C VAL A 442 8.15 28.95 6.29
N ALA A 443 7.59 30.14 6.11
CA ALA A 443 6.16 30.36 5.99
C ALA A 443 5.71 30.07 4.56
N ILE A 444 4.70 29.21 4.38
CA ILE A 444 4.10 28.94 3.08
C ILE A 444 2.91 29.88 2.87
N MET A 445 3.10 30.86 2.00
CA MET A 445 2.08 31.82 1.59
C MET A 445 1.39 31.32 0.33
N ALA A 446 0.25 31.92 -0.02
CA ALA A 446 -0.39 31.68 -1.30
C ALA A 446 -0.82 32.98 -1.96
N GLU A 447 -0.82 32.96 -3.29
CA GLU A 447 -1.27 34.09 -4.10
C GLU A 447 -2.68 34.56 -3.68
N GLY A 448 -2.79 35.83 -3.32
CA GLY A 448 -4.05 36.44 -2.89
C GLY A 448 -4.49 36.12 -1.46
N LYS A 449 -3.61 35.52 -0.63
CA LYS A 449 -3.86 35.27 0.80
C LYS A 449 -2.92 36.09 1.67
N GLN A 450 -3.47 36.70 2.72
CA GLN A 450 -2.71 37.53 3.66
C GLN A 450 -1.94 36.70 4.70
N HIS A 451 -2.46 35.52 5.04
CA HIS A 451 -1.92 34.67 6.09
C HIS A 451 -1.25 33.42 5.51
N ALA A 452 -0.23 32.92 6.20
CA ALA A 452 0.43 31.66 5.85
C ALA A 452 -0.56 30.49 5.91
N LEU A 453 -0.53 29.64 4.89
CA LEU A 453 -1.34 28.42 4.82
C LEU A 453 -0.68 27.26 5.57
N ALA A 454 0.66 27.25 5.58
CA ALA A 454 1.45 26.22 6.21
C ALA A 454 2.81 26.76 6.66
N ILE A 455 3.52 25.93 7.41
CA ILE A 455 4.93 26.08 7.77
C ILE A 455 5.63 24.87 7.17
N GLY A 456 6.75 25.10 6.51
CA GLY A 456 7.53 24.06 5.85
C GLY A 456 9.00 24.11 6.22
N GLN A 457 9.71 23.03 5.90
CA GLN A 457 11.16 22.94 5.96
C GLN A 457 11.71 22.79 4.54
N MET A 458 12.66 23.65 4.17
CA MET A 458 13.31 23.59 2.86
C MET A 458 14.05 22.25 2.69
N LYS A 459 13.85 21.59 1.55
CA LYS A 459 14.61 20.39 1.13
C LYS A 459 15.60 20.69 0.01
N MET A 460 15.45 21.85 -0.61
CA MET A 460 16.36 22.41 -1.61
C MET A 460 16.54 23.88 -1.28
N SER A 461 17.68 24.48 -1.61
CA SER A 461 17.85 25.93 -1.48
C SER A 461 16.92 26.66 -2.44
N THR A 462 16.62 27.95 -2.21
CA THR A 462 15.82 28.73 -3.17
C THR A 462 16.45 28.71 -4.57
N GLU A 463 17.78 28.75 -4.65
CA GLU A 463 18.56 28.72 -5.88
C GLU A 463 18.44 27.37 -6.59
N ASP A 464 18.51 26.26 -5.85
CA ASP A 464 18.34 24.92 -6.39
C ASP A 464 16.92 24.69 -6.91
N ILE A 465 15.91 25.19 -6.18
CA ILE A 465 14.51 25.11 -6.62
C ILE A 465 14.33 25.82 -7.96
N GLN A 466 14.90 27.01 -8.11
CA GLN A 466 14.81 27.81 -9.32
C GLN A 466 15.53 27.17 -10.52
N THR A 467 16.68 26.52 -10.28
CA THR A 467 17.53 25.96 -11.33
C THR A 467 17.13 24.54 -11.73
N ILE A 468 16.87 23.66 -10.76
CA ILE A 468 16.53 22.25 -10.99
C ILE A 468 15.06 22.11 -11.37
N ASN A 469 14.18 22.90 -10.73
CA ASN A 469 12.74 22.93 -10.98
C ASN A 469 12.07 21.54 -11.01
N LYS A 470 12.55 20.60 -10.18
CA LYS A 470 12.06 19.22 -10.11
C LYS A 470 12.24 18.67 -8.69
N GLY A 471 11.28 17.87 -8.24
CA GLY A 471 11.31 17.25 -6.91
C GLY A 471 10.68 18.11 -5.82
N ILE A 472 10.82 17.66 -4.57
CA ILE A 472 10.26 18.33 -3.39
C ILE A 472 11.17 19.50 -3.01
N GLY A 473 10.66 20.73 -3.14
CA GLY A 473 11.38 21.92 -2.70
C GLY A 473 11.22 22.16 -1.20
N ILE A 474 10.01 21.94 -0.67
CA ILE A 474 9.68 22.19 0.73
C ILE A 474 8.82 21.07 1.29
N GLU A 475 9.24 20.46 2.39
CA GLU A 475 8.44 19.50 3.15
C GLU A 475 7.46 20.27 4.06
N ASN A 476 6.18 19.90 4.05
CA ASN A 476 5.16 20.53 4.88
C ASN A 476 5.23 20.00 6.32
N VAL A 477 5.26 20.90 7.30
CA VAL A 477 5.45 20.59 8.73
C VAL A 477 4.17 20.80 9.53
N HIS A 478 3.44 21.88 9.28
CA HIS A 478 2.22 22.27 9.99
C HIS A 478 1.36 23.12 9.06
N TYR A 479 0.05 22.84 8.94
CA TYR A 479 -0.83 23.55 8.00
C TYR A 479 -2.18 23.90 8.60
N LEU A 480 -2.85 24.88 8.01
CA LEU A 480 -4.20 25.27 8.39
C LEU A 480 -5.14 24.07 8.28
N THR A 481 -5.98 23.88 9.30
CA THR A 481 -6.95 22.77 9.45
C THR A 481 -6.40 21.43 9.94
N ASP A 482 -5.09 21.32 10.18
CA ASP A 482 -4.51 20.13 10.82
C ASP A 482 -4.90 20.01 12.32
N GLY A 483 -4.54 18.89 12.95
CA GLY A 483 -4.92 18.62 14.35
C GLY A 483 -4.38 19.67 15.33
N LEU A 484 -3.17 20.18 15.10
CA LEU A 484 -2.55 21.19 15.96
C LEU A 484 -3.24 22.56 15.82
N TRP A 485 -3.65 22.93 14.61
CA TRP A 485 -4.41 24.16 14.37
C TRP A 485 -5.75 24.17 15.13
N ARG A 486 -6.42 23.01 15.17
CA ARG A 486 -7.72 22.81 15.84
C ARG A 486 -7.60 22.83 17.38
N LEU A 487 -6.50 22.33 17.94
CA LEU A 487 -6.27 22.34 19.39
C LEU A 487 -6.35 23.76 20.00
N ALA A 488 -5.89 24.76 19.25
CA ALA A 488 -5.79 26.15 19.72
C ALA A 488 -7.11 26.95 19.68
N GLU A 489 -8.26 26.30 19.46
CA GLU A 489 -9.60 26.92 19.56
C GLU A 489 -10.15 27.00 20.99
N LYS A 490 -9.53 26.34 21.97
CA LYS A 490 -9.96 26.43 23.37
C LYS A 490 -8.97 27.26 24.18
N PRO A 491 -9.43 28.24 24.99
CA PRO A 491 -8.60 28.68 26.11
C PRO A 491 -8.33 27.43 26.96
N LEU A 492 -7.05 27.07 27.07
CA LEU A 492 -6.61 26.08 28.04
C LEU A 492 -6.78 26.74 29.42
N ASN A 493 -7.97 26.59 30.00
CA ASN A 493 -8.23 26.90 31.40
C ASN A 493 -7.25 26.16 32.30
#